data_AF-A0A1I4LN12-F1
#
_entry.id   AF-A0A1I4LN12-F1
#
_cell.length_a   1.000
_cell.length_b   1.000
_cell.length_c   1.000
_cell.angle_alpha   90.00
_cell.angle_beta   90.00
_cell.angle_gamma   90.00
#
_symmetry.space_group_name_H-M   'P 1'
#
loop_
_entity.id
_entity.type
_entity.pdbx_description
1 polymer ?
#
loop_
_entity_poly.entity_id
_entity_poly.type
_entity_poly.pdbx_seq_one_letter_code
_entity_poly.pdbx_strand_id
1 'polypeptide(L)'
;MAPSSPLQGRRCARRYVRKLVPNMYKEEDIKVLKGKDVIKKRPEMYFGSRGINPDTICSAIIETALIFGAKKTQVNVINGWQFICSDLDWMVAKNVVAEVNEDSLFENIFGFPEMGVNCLRWEAFTTYFSDATLTTNQFGTKVISGSNTDKNEYESLVKDFIQWGRIIGFKFNAEA
;
A
#
# COMPACT_ATOMS: atom_id res chain seq x y z
N MET A 1 78.55 -45.90 -0.69
CA MET A 1 78.64 -44.44 -0.51
C MET A 1 77.33 -43.83 -1.00
N ALA A 2 76.48 -43.43 -0.06
CA ALA A 2 75.20 -42.77 -0.33
C ALA A 2 75.36 -41.26 -0.09
N PRO A 3 74.83 -40.39 -0.96
CA PRO A 3 74.65 -38.99 -0.62
C PRO A 3 73.24 -38.77 -0.05
N SER A 4 73.22 -38.40 1.22
CA SER A 4 72.13 -37.71 1.92
C SER A 4 71.77 -36.41 1.19
N SER A 5 70.49 -36.19 0.90
CA SER A 5 69.97 -34.86 0.52
C SER A 5 68.89 -34.39 1.51
N PRO A 6 68.81 -33.08 1.80
CA PRO A 6 68.12 -32.56 2.97
C PRO A 6 66.68 -32.19 2.68
N LEU A 7 65.79 -32.55 3.62
CA LEU A 7 64.49 -31.93 3.80
C LEU A 7 64.66 -30.43 4.07
N GLN A 8 64.02 -29.54 3.29
CA GLN A 8 63.61 -28.22 3.78
C GLN A 8 62.66 -27.50 2.81
N GLY A 9 61.56 -26.96 3.37
CA GLY A 9 60.83 -25.86 2.74
C GLY A 9 59.33 -26.05 2.53
N ARG A 10 58.57 -26.51 3.53
CA ARG A 10 57.11 -26.31 3.54
C ARG A 10 56.83 -24.80 3.67
N ARG A 11 56.55 -24.12 2.56
CA ARG A 11 56.07 -22.74 2.56
C ARG A 11 54.63 -22.74 3.07
N CYS A 12 54.46 -22.35 4.33
CA CYS A 12 53.16 -22.04 4.92
C CYS A 12 52.50 -20.93 4.09
N ALA A 13 51.38 -21.25 3.44
CA ALA A 13 50.58 -20.28 2.71
C ALA A 13 50.09 -19.19 3.69
N ARG A 14 50.57 -17.95 3.51
CA ARG A 14 50.07 -16.79 4.25
C ARG A 14 48.61 -16.56 3.85
N ARG A 15 47.70 -16.99 4.71
CA ARG A 15 46.26 -16.67 4.64
C ARG A 15 46.12 -15.15 4.83
N TYR A 16 45.94 -14.41 3.74
CA TYR A 16 45.58 -12.99 3.81
C TYR A 16 44.20 -12.89 4.45
N VAL A 17 44.16 -12.50 5.73
CA VAL A 17 42.93 -12.05 6.36
C VAL A 17 42.62 -10.67 5.78
N ARG A 18 41.75 -10.60 4.77
CA ARG A 18 41.13 -9.32 4.37
C ARG A 18 40.42 -8.78 5.62
N LYS A 19 40.95 -7.71 6.22
CA LYS A 19 40.23 -6.94 7.23
C LYS A 19 38.91 -6.48 6.58
N LEU A 20 37.81 -7.09 6.98
CA LEU A 20 36.48 -6.53 6.77
C LEU A 20 36.46 -5.24 7.59
N VAL A 21 36.62 -4.10 6.92
CA VAL A 21 36.34 -2.81 7.56
C VAL A 21 34.84 -2.83 7.88
N PRO A 22 34.43 -2.67 9.14
CA PRO A 22 33.01 -2.55 9.46
C PRO A 22 32.50 -1.32 8.69
N ASN A 23 31.61 -1.52 7.73
CA ASN A 23 30.83 -0.41 7.20
C ASN A 23 29.90 0.04 8.33
N MET A 24 30.39 0.95 9.15
CA MET A 24 29.57 1.68 10.10
C MET A 24 28.60 2.53 9.29
N TYR A 25 27.31 2.18 9.34
CA TYR A 25 26.26 3.03 8.83
C TYR A 25 26.29 4.38 9.57
N LYS A 26 26.18 5.46 8.82
CA LYS A 26 26.03 6.82 9.34
C LYS A 26 24.56 7.19 9.38
N GLU A 27 24.22 8.20 10.16
CA GLU A 27 22.86 8.76 10.18
C GLU A 27 22.40 9.19 8.79
N GLU A 28 23.33 9.70 7.97
CA GLU A 28 23.11 10.09 6.57
C GLU A 28 22.67 8.93 5.65
N ASP A 29 22.97 7.68 6.03
CA ASP A 29 22.57 6.48 5.29
C ASP A 29 21.09 6.13 5.54
N ILE A 30 20.47 6.67 6.60
CA ILE A 30 19.06 6.46 6.93
C ILE A 30 18.23 7.51 6.19
N LYS A 31 17.52 7.04 5.16
CA LYS A 31 16.62 7.91 4.36
C LYS A 31 15.18 7.62 4.71
N VAL A 32 14.48 8.63 5.21
CA VAL A 32 13.02 8.59 5.34
C VAL A 32 12.42 8.75 3.96
N LEU A 33 11.82 7.69 3.44
CA LEU A 33 11.12 7.71 2.17
C LEU A 33 9.64 7.96 2.42
N LYS A 34 9.01 8.80 1.59
CA LYS A 34 7.55 8.97 1.61
C LYS A 34 6.88 7.70 1.07
N GLY A 35 5.75 7.29 1.66
CA GLY A 35 5.09 6.01 1.36
C GLY A 35 4.87 5.78 -0.13
N LYS A 36 4.31 6.76 -0.83
CA LYS A 36 4.07 6.73 -2.29
C LYS A 36 5.35 6.47 -3.11
N ASP A 37 6.46 7.12 -2.76
CA ASP A 37 7.73 6.97 -3.49
C ASP A 37 8.32 5.56 -3.35
N VAL A 38 8.15 4.94 -2.17
CA VAL A 38 8.56 3.55 -1.94
C VAL A 38 7.76 2.59 -2.80
N ILE A 39 6.42 2.78 -2.82
CA ILE A 39 5.52 1.92 -3.60
C ILE A 39 5.83 2.04 -5.10
N LYS A 40 6.05 3.26 -5.63
CA LYS A 40 6.43 3.46 -7.03
C LYS A 40 7.78 2.83 -7.40
N LYS A 41 8.74 2.81 -6.47
CA LYS A 41 10.07 2.20 -6.71
C LYS A 41 10.05 0.69 -6.68
N ARG A 42 9.11 0.08 -5.95
CA ARG A 42 8.99 -1.38 -5.79
C ARG A 42 7.53 -1.83 -5.84
N PRO A 43 6.83 -1.60 -6.96
CA PRO A 43 5.42 -1.91 -7.09
C PRO A 43 5.14 -3.41 -6.94
N GLU A 44 6.11 -4.27 -7.26
CA GLU A 44 6.01 -5.73 -7.14
C GLU A 44 5.79 -6.21 -5.70
N MET A 45 6.20 -5.45 -4.69
CA MET A 45 5.98 -5.80 -3.28
C MET A 45 4.52 -5.61 -2.84
N TYR A 46 3.76 -4.77 -3.55
CA TYR A 46 2.39 -4.42 -3.20
C TYR A 46 1.40 -4.99 -4.21
N PHE A 47 1.66 -4.78 -5.51
CA PHE A 47 0.78 -5.16 -6.60
C PHE A 47 1.18 -6.46 -7.33
N GLY A 48 2.29 -7.08 -6.91
CA GLY A 48 2.82 -8.26 -7.58
C GLY A 48 3.29 -7.98 -9.01
N SER A 49 3.31 -9.01 -9.85
CA SER A 49 3.87 -8.94 -11.21
C SER A 49 3.06 -8.11 -12.20
N ARG A 50 1.81 -7.74 -11.87
CA ARG A 50 0.93 -6.96 -12.74
C ARG A 50 1.19 -5.45 -12.70
N GLY A 51 2.05 -4.99 -11.77
CA GLY A 51 2.30 -3.57 -11.56
C GLY A 51 1.09 -2.83 -10.98
N ILE A 52 1.22 -1.52 -10.82
CA ILE A 52 0.20 -0.67 -10.19
C ILE A 52 -1.08 -0.68 -11.04
N ASN A 53 -2.18 -1.17 -10.47
CA ASN A 53 -3.47 -1.27 -11.17
C ASN A 53 -4.64 -1.04 -10.19
N PRO A 54 -5.77 -0.50 -10.67
CA PRO A 54 -6.91 -0.19 -9.82
C PRO A 54 -7.61 -1.44 -9.30
N ASP A 55 -7.64 -2.54 -10.07
CA ASP A 55 -8.33 -3.77 -9.69
C ASP A 55 -7.78 -4.36 -8.39
N THR A 56 -6.47 -4.28 -8.18
CA THR A 56 -5.81 -4.74 -6.94
C THR A 56 -6.23 -3.88 -5.75
N ILE A 57 -6.29 -2.54 -5.92
CA ILE A 57 -6.75 -1.62 -4.88
C ILE A 57 -8.20 -1.92 -4.52
N CYS A 58 -9.07 -2.03 -5.53
CA CYS A 58 -10.48 -2.36 -5.35
C CYS A 58 -10.67 -3.70 -4.63
N SER A 59 -9.95 -4.73 -5.05
CA SER A 59 -10.05 -6.08 -4.47
C SER A 59 -9.64 -6.10 -3.01
N ALA A 60 -8.52 -5.45 -2.68
CA ALA A 60 -8.01 -5.41 -1.32
C ALA A 60 -8.92 -4.61 -0.36
N ILE A 61 -9.54 -3.52 -0.84
CA ILE A 61 -10.52 -2.76 -0.06
C ILE A 61 -11.81 -3.54 0.13
N ILE A 62 -12.31 -4.26 -0.89
CA ILE A 62 -13.46 -5.16 -0.72
C ILE A 62 -13.16 -6.21 0.35
N GLU A 63 -11.99 -6.85 0.26
CA GLU A 63 -11.60 -7.89 1.21
C GLU A 63 -11.55 -7.34 2.65
N THR A 64 -11.04 -6.12 2.80
CA THR A 64 -11.09 -5.39 4.07
C THR A 64 -12.53 -5.21 4.57
N ALA A 65 -13.44 -4.73 3.73
CA ALA A 65 -14.85 -4.56 4.10
C ALA A 65 -15.50 -5.89 4.53
N LEU A 66 -15.22 -6.98 3.82
CA LEU A 66 -15.73 -8.32 4.13
C LEU A 66 -15.19 -8.83 5.48
N ILE A 67 -13.90 -8.61 5.78
CA ILE A 67 -13.31 -8.97 7.08
C ILE A 67 -13.99 -8.23 8.23
N PHE A 68 -14.36 -6.96 8.02
CA PHE A 68 -15.13 -6.17 9.00
C PHE A 68 -16.62 -6.52 9.06
N GLY A 69 -17.09 -7.49 8.26
CA GLY A 69 -18.43 -8.05 8.36
C GLY A 69 -19.43 -7.49 7.33
N ALA A 70 -18.97 -6.80 6.29
CA ALA A 70 -19.82 -6.52 5.13
C ALA A 70 -20.36 -7.81 4.54
N LYS A 71 -21.64 -7.83 4.15
CA LYS A 71 -22.27 -9.01 3.52
C LYS A 71 -22.39 -8.84 2.02
N LYS A 72 -22.41 -7.60 1.55
CA LYS A 72 -22.50 -7.25 0.14
C LYS A 72 -21.46 -6.20 -0.17
N THR A 73 -20.70 -6.45 -1.22
CA THR A 73 -19.74 -5.51 -1.79
C THR A 73 -19.90 -5.49 -3.29
N GLN A 74 -19.56 -4.37 -3.92
CA GLN A 74 -19.60 -4.25 -5.37
C GLN A 74 -18.51 -3.28 -5.83
N VAL A 75 -17.89 -3.60 -6.98
CA VAL A 75 -17.05 -2.65 -7.70
C VAL A 75 -17.71 -2.27 -9.01
N ASN A 76 -17.71 -0.99 -9.34
CA ASN A 76 -18.20 -0.47 -10.60
C ASN A 76 -17.17 0.45 -11.23
N VAL A 77 -17.12 0.45 -12.56
CA VAL A 77 -16.32 1.40 -13.33
C VAL A 77 -17.26 2.22 -14.19
N ILE A 78 -17.35 3.53 -13.92
CA ILE A 78 -18.27 4.43 -14.63
C ILE A 78 -17.53 5.73 -14.93
N ASN A 79 -17.47 6.14 -16.19
CA ASN A 79 -16.83 7.39 -16.63
C ASN A 79 -15.39 7.57 -16.09
N GLY A 80 -14.62 6.49 -16.04
CA GLY A 80 -13.23 6.50 -15.56
C GLY A 80 -13.06 6.44 -14.03
N TRP A 81 -14.16 6.53 -13.27
CA TRP A 81 -14.15 6.30 -11.84
C TRP A 81 -14.21 4.83 -11.51
N GLN A 82 -13.45 4.42 -10.51
CA GLN A 82 -13.60 3.14 -9.83
C GLN A 82 -14.36 3.37 -8.54
N PHE A 83 -15.54 2.76 -8.41
CA PHE A 83 -16.36 2.79 -7.22
C PHE A 83 -16.25 1.47 -6.47
N ILE A 84 -16.04 1.54 -5.16
CA ILE A 84 -16.05 0.42 -4.22
C ILE A 84 -17.20 0.67 -3.25
N CYS A 85 -18.20 -0.20 -3.29
CA CYS A 85 -19.41 -0.08 -2.51
C CYS A 85 -19.50 -1.22 -1.48
N SER A 86 -19.99 -0.93 -0.28
CA SER A 86 -20.29 -1.93 0.75
C SER A 86 -21.60 -1.61 1.45
N ASP A 87 -22.31 -2.65 1.88
CA ASP A 87 -23.51 -2.53 2.71
C ASP A 87 -23.21 -2.14 4.16
N LEU A 88 -21.95 -2.18 4.57
CA LEU A 88 -21.47 -1.79 5.88
C LEU A 88 -20.49 -0.62 5.77
N ASP A 89 -20.57 0.35 6.69
CA ASP A 89 -19.49 1.32 6.85
C ASP A 89 -18.33 0.70 7.64
N TRP A 90 -17.37 0.10 6.94
CA TRP A 90 -16.22 -0.55 7.56
C TRP A 90 -15.14 0.45 8.02
N MET A 91 -15.26 1.75 7.70
CA MET A 91 -14.28 2.76 8.10
C MET A 91 -14.41 3.15 9.57
N VAL A 92 -15.61 3.00 10.14
CA VAL A 92 -15.86 3.26 11.57
C VAL A 92 -15.57 2.03 12.45
N ALA A 93 -15.23 0.90 11.84
CA ALA A 93 -14.88 -0.30 12.58
C ALA A 93 -13.58 -0.07 13.38
N LYS A 94 -13.54 -0.54 14.62
CA LYS A 94 -12.37 -0.40 15.48
C LYS A 94 -11.21 -1.20 14.87
N ASN A 95 -10.12 -0.51 14.55
CA ASN A 95 -8.86 -1.12 14.20
C ASN A 95 -8.12 -1.52 15.49
N VAL A 96 -7.53 -2.71 15.53
CA VAL A 96 -6.81 -3.22 16.71
C VAL A 96 -5.59 -2.36 17.08
N VAL A 97 -4.96 -1.69 16.11
CA VAL A 97 -3.62 -1.09 16.30
C VAL A 97 -3.64 0.40 16.68
N ALA A 98 -4.67 1.15 16.27
CA ALA A 98 -4.74 2.59 16.50
C ALA A 98 -6.17 3.12 16.46
N GLU A 99 -6.39 4.27 17.11
CA GLU A 99 -7.54 5.12 16.80
C GLU A 99 -7.30 5.74 15.43
N VAL A 100 -7.89 5.13 14.40
CA VAL A 100 -7.78 5.59 13.03
C VAL A 100 -9.00 6.44 12.70
N ASN A 101 -8.79 7.70 12.33
CA ASN A 101 -9.86 8.53 11.76
C ASN A 101 -9.93 8.34 10.23
N GLU A 102 -11.07 8.67 9.63
CA GLU A 102 -11.30 8.45 8.20
C GLU A 102 -10.25 9.15 7.33
N ASP A 103 -9.86 10.38 7.66
CA ASP A 103 -8.85 11.13 6.88
C ASP A 103 -7.48 10.45 6.90
N SER A 104 -7.06 9.99 8.07
CA SER A 104 -5.76 9.33 8.20
C SER A 104 -5.68 8.05 7.35
N LEU A 105 -6.77 7.28 7.21
CA LEU A 105 -6.80 6.07 6.37
C LEU A 105 -6.39 6.35 4.92
N PHE A 106 -6.75 7.52 4.42
CA PHE A 106 -6.45 7.93 3.05
C PHE A 106 -5.11 8.65 2.89
N GLU A 107 -4.53 9.12 3.99
CA GLU A 107 -3.22 9.81 4.00
C GLU A 107 -2.06 8.84 4.27
N ASN A 108 -2.27 7.86 5.15
CA ASN A 108 -1.22 7.02 5.73
C ASN A 108 -1.49 5.54 5.51
N ILE A 109 -0.40 4.77 5.38
CA ILE A 109 -0.47 3.31 5.34
C ILE A 109 -0.59 2.80 6.77
N PHE A 110 -1.69 2.12 7.06
CA PHE A 110 -1.90 1.44 8.32
C PHE A 110 -1.75 -0.07 8.18
N GLY A 111 -1.23 -0.71 9.21
CA GLY A 111 -1.29 -2.16 9.33
C GLY A 111 -2.73 -2.65 9.47
N PHE A 112 -2.98 -3.88 9.03
CA PHE A 112 -4.27 -4.54 9.12
C PHE A 112 -4.11 -5.96 9.71
N PRO A 113 -3.83 -6.06 11.03
CA PRO A 113 -3.51 -7.34 11.67
C PRO A 113 -4.66 -8.35 11.63
N GLU A 114 -5.90 -7.90 11.47
CA GLU A 114 -7.09 -8.75 11.33
C GLU A 114 -7.00 -9.65 10.08
N MET A 115 -6.21 -9.26 9.07
CA MET A 115 -5.93 -10.06 7.87
C MET A 115 -4.59 -10.82 7.97
N GLY A 116 -3.65 -10.35 8.79
CA GLY A 116 -2.36 -11.03 9.02
C GLY A 116 -1.21 -10.08 9.38
N VAL A 117 -0.07 -10.67 9.76
CA VAL A 117 1.10 -9.98 10.37
C VAL A 117 1.79 -8.96 9.43
N ASN A 118 1.57 -9.06 8.11
CA ASN A 118 2.13 -8.13 7.11
C ASN A 118 1.05 -7.53 6.21
N CYS A 119 -0.20 -7.57 6.64
CA CYS A 119 -1.31 -7.00 5.88
C CYS A 119 -1.46 -5.52 6.21
N LEU A 120 -2.01 -4.76 5.25
CA LEU A 120 -2.18 -3.32 5.34
C LEU A 120 -3.57 -2.89 4.86
N ARG A 121 -3.98 -1.69 5.28
CA ARG A 121 -5.14 -0.98 4.78
C ARG A 121 -4.81 -0.29 3.46
N TRP A 122 -5.66 -0.48 2.46
CA TRP A 122 -5.41 -0.07 1.09
C TRP A 122 -6.03 1.30 0.73
N GLU A 123 -6.74 1.94 1.65
CA GLU A 123 -7.40 3.23 1.41
C GLU A 123 -6.42 4.31 0.93
N ALA A 124 -5.23 4.42 1.53
CA ALA A 124 -4.21 5.38 1.10
C ALA A 124 -3.77 5.19 -0.37
N PHE A 125 -3.87 3.97 -0.91
CA PHE A 125 -3.51 3.70 -2.30
C PHE A 125 -4.50 4.32 -3.28
N THR A 126 -5.76 4.52 -2.88
CA THR A 126 -6.73 5.25 -3.70
C THR A 126 -6.22 6.68 -3.93
N THR A 127 -5.85 7.39 -2.87
CA THR A 127 -5.28 8.75 -2.94
C THR A 127 -3.93 8.80 -3.67
N TYR A 128 -3.05 7.81 -3.44
CA TYR A 128 -1.69 7.83 -4.01
C TYR A 128 -1.67 7.66 -5.53
N PHE A 129 -2.63 6.91 -6.08
CA PHE A 129 -2.70 6.56 -7.51
C PHE A 129 -4.00 7.04 -8.15
N SER A 130 -4.46 8.23 -7.77
CA SER A 130 -5.64 8.86 -8.35
C SER A 130 -5.44 10.35 -8.54
N ASP A 131 -6.14 10.91 -9.53
CA ASP A 131 -6.30 12.36 -9.66
C ASP A 131 -7.31 12.92 -8.64
N ALA A 132 -8.30 12.10 -8.25
CA ALA A 132 -9.32 12.44 -7.27
C ALA A 132 -9.79 11.20 -6.51
N THR A 133 -10.07 11.38 -5.21
CA THR A 133 -10.66 10.37 -4.32
C THR A 133 -11.75 11.01 -3.49
N LEU A 134 -12.92 10.38 -3.47
CA LEU A 134 -14.08 10.80 -2.69
C LEU A 134 -14.70 9.60 -1.99
N THR A 135 -15.39 9.88 -0.89
CA THR A 135 -16.06 8.87 -0.07
C THR A 135 -17.44 9.38 0.30
N THR A 136 -18.43 8.47 0.32
CA THR A 136 -19.81 8.77 0.68
C THR A 136 -20.31 7.75 1.69
N ASN A 137 -21.01 8.26 2.70
CA ASN A 137 -21.77 7.47 3.66
C ASN A 137 -23.13 8.13 3.89
N GLN A 138 -23.85 7.67 4.91
CA GLN A 138 -25.15 8.22 5.33
C GLN A 138 -25.12 9.72 5.68
N PHE A 139 -23.95 10.29 6.00
CA PHE A 139 -23.79 11.71 6.35
C PHE A 139 -23.47 12.59 5.12
N GLY A 140 -23.25 11.98 3.96
CA GLY A 140 -23.00 12.67 2.70
C GLY A 140 -21.64 12.36 2.09
N THR A 141 -21.27 13.16 1.08
CA THR A 141 -20.03 13.00 0.31
C THR A 141 -18.93 13.91 0.85
N LYS A 142 -17.75 13.31 1.07
CA LYS A 142 -16.52 13.97 1.48
C LYS A 142 -15.47 13.86 0.38
N VAL A 143 -14.79 14.97 0.10
CA VAL A 143 -13.64 15.01 -0.80
C VAL A 143 -12.39 14.69 -0.01
N ILE A 144 -11.66 13.65 -0.42
CA ILE A 144 -10.36 13.29 0.16
C ILE A 144 -9.25 13.95 -0.64
N SER A 145 -9.32 13.85 -1.98
CA SER A 145 -8.43 14.54 -2.91
C SER A 145 -9.17 14.89 -4.20
N GLY A 146 -8.66 15.88 -4.94
CA GLY A 146 -9.25 16.35 -6.20
C GLY A 146 -9.91 17.73 -6.06
N SER A 147 -10.72 18.07 -7.06
CA SER A 147 -11.34 19.40 -7.20
C SER A 147 -12.84 19.39 -6.91
N ASN A 148 -13.44 20.58 -6.77
CA ASN A 148 -14.91 20.71 -6.71
C ASN A 148 -15.61 20.20 -7.98
N THR A 149 -14.94 20.24 -9.12
CA THR A 149 -15.50 19.69 -10.37
C THR A 149 -15.59 18.16 -10.30
N ASP A 150 -14.58 17.50 -9.73
CA ASP A 150 -14.62 16.04 -9.49
C ASP A 150 -15.73 15.67 -8.52
N LYS A 151 -15.95 16.48 -7.48
CA LYS A 151 -17.05 16.28 -6.54
C LYS A 151 -18.41 16.30 -7.22
N ASN A 152 -18.68 17.32 -8.05
CA ASN A 152 -19.97 17.44 -8.75
C ASN A 152 -20.21 16.25 -9.70
N GLU A 153 -19.17 15.82 -10.40
CA GLU A 153 -19.22 14.64 -11.27
C GLU A 153 -19.50 13.37 -10.46
N TYR A 154 -18.73 13.13 -9.40
CA TYR A 154 -18.91 12.00 -8.50
C TYR A 154 -20.32 11.96 -7.88
N GLU A 155 -20.83 13.08 -7.37
CA GLU A 155 -22.18 13.15 -6.79
C GLU A 155 -23.28 12.88 -7.81
N SER A 156 -23.05 13.19 -9.10
CA SER A 156 -23.99 12.84 -10.15
C SER A 156 -24.05 11.33 -10.41
N LEU A 157 -22.91 10.63 -10.29
CA LEU A 157 -22.78 9.19 -10.48
C LEU A 157 -23.27 8.38 -9.28
N VAL A 158 -23.06 8.89 -8.06
CA VAL A 158 -23.40 8.18 -6.82
C VAL A 158 -24.92 8.10 -6.54
N LYS A 159 -25.74 8.88 -7.26
CA LYS A 159 -27.21 8.82 -7.14
C LYS A 159 -27.80 7.44 -7.41
N ASP A 160 -27.13 6.63 -8.23
CA ASP A 160 -27.57 5.26 -8.53
C ASP A 160 -27.16 4.24 -7.44
N PHE A 161 -26.40 4.68 -6.44
CA PHE A 161 -25.77 3.85 -5.41
C PHE A 161 -26.33 4.09 -3.99
N ILE A 162 -27.46 4.78 -3.85
CA ILE A 162 -28.03 5.23 -2.56
C ILE A 162 -28.24 4.09 -1.54
N GLN A 163 -28.36 2.84 -1.99
CA GLN A 163 -28.57 1.68 -1.11
C GLN A 163 -27.33 1.22 -0.33
N TRP A 164 -26.14 1.73 -0.64
CA TRP A 164 -24.88 1.29 -0.03
C TRP A 164 -24.57 2.08 1.25
N GLY A 165 -24.07 1.38 2.28
CA GLY A 165 -23.69 2.00 3.54
C GLY A 165 -22.41 2.84 3.43
N ARG A 166 -21.48 2.42 2.57
CA ARG A 166 -20.23 3.13 2.28
C ARG A 166 -19.85 2.98 0.81
N ILE A 167 -19.40 4.08 0.21
CA ILE A 167 -18.90 4.15 -1.16
C ILE A 167 -17.58 4.90 -1.16
N ILE A 168 -16.54 4.33 -1.77
CA ILE A 168 -15.32 5.05 -2.15
C ILE A 168 -15.32 5.14 -3.66
N GLY A 169 -15.04 6.32 -4.22
CA GLY A 169 -14.73 6.44 -5.65
C GLY A 169 -13.41 7.15 -5.85
N PHE A 170 -12.63 6.69 -6.81
CA PHE A 170 -11.40 7.34 -7.22
C PHE A 170 -11.25 7.33 -8.74
N LYS A 171 -10.54 8.32 -9.30
CA LYS A 171 -10.12 8.36 -10.71
C LYS A 171 -8.69 7.88 -10.81
N PHE A 172 -8.49 6.61 -11.13
CA PHE A 172 -7.16 6.01 -11.16
C PHE A 172 -6.22 6.70 -12.17
N ASN A 173 -5.02 7.05 -11.69
CA ASN A 173 -3.92 7.52 -12.49
C ASN A 173 -2.60 6.99 -11.87
N ALA A 174 -1.95 6.06 -12.57
CA ALA A 174 -0.71 5.44 -12.09
C ALA A 174 0.46 6.45 -11.96
N GLU A 175 0.41 7.54 -12.72
CA GLU A 175 1.47 8.55 -12.77
C GLU A 175 1.27 9.69 -11.77
N ALA A 176 0.08 9.79 -11.16
CA ALA A 176 -0.30 10.83 -10.19
C ALA A 176 0.74 11.05 -9.09
#